data_AF-A0A8H8NA22-F1
#
_entry.id   AF-A0A8H8NA22-F1
#
_cell.length_a   1.000
_cell.length_b   1.000
_cell.length_c   1.000
_cell.angle_alpha   90.00
_cell.angle_beta   90.00
_cell.angle_gamma   90.00
#
_symmetry.space_group_name_H-M   'P 1'
#
loop_
_entity.id
_entity.type
_entity.pdbx_description
1 polymer ?
#
loop_
_entity_poly.entity_id
_entity_poly.type
_entity_poly.pdbx_seq_one_letter_code
_entity_poly.pdbx_strand_id
1 'polypeptide(L)'
;MRFPSVFSTLALGLGVALTVSGQRRCGSQPSVEKITEAEAHFQANKVEASALDAESKSGGKTVLNVYWHVIAAGKSLKQGNVPDKQIKANIAQTNKDYSKTGIQIKLVKIDRTFNKLWFNNVTDGVPEEDAMKKALRKGGPADINVYTVGFEGGPTPDLLGYATFPRDYAKNPRDDGVVIKYSTLPGGTAAPYNQGKTFTHELGHWLGLYHPFQGESCSGPGDYVDDTPQEKSSASGCDYGRDTCPKQPGKDPIHNFMDYSDDVCLTELALDDMRFYSVISTLALGLGVALTVSGQRRCGSQLSVERITEAEAHFQANKVEASTLDAESKSGGKTVLNVYWHVITAGKSLKQGNISDKQIKANIAQTNKDYSKTGIQIKLVKIDRTFNELWFNNVTEETPEQDAMKKALRKGGPADINVYTVRLETESAPHLLGYATFPRDYANNPQNDGVVIKYSTLPGGTEAPYNQGKTFTHELGHWLGLYHPFEGESCSGPGDYVDDTPQEKSSASGCDYGRDTCPKQPGKDPIHNFMDYSDDVCLTEFTKGQIKRIKYQIRTYRGVKC
;
A
#
# COMPACT_ATOMS: atom_id res chain seq x y z
N MET A 1 -88.77 -24.82 -20.95
CA MET A 1 -87.77 -25.47 -20.06
C MET A 1 -87.53 -24.56 -18.87
N ARG A 2 -87.48 -25.13 -17.66
CA ARG A 2 -87.46 -24.48 -16.35
C ARG A 2 -86.11 -23.82 -16.01
N PHE A 3 -86.13 -22.73 -15.24
CA PHE A 3 -85.07 -22.26 -14.31
C PHE A 3 -85.02 -23.18 -13.05
N PRO A 4 -83.93 -23.30 -12.24
CA PRO A 4 -83.26 -22.15 -11.58
C PRO A 4 -81.73 -22.24 -11.28
N SER A 5 -81.27 -21.14 -10.69
CA SER A 5 -79.96 -20.67 -10.15
C SER A 5 -79.27 -21.51 -9.07
N VAL A 6 -77.93 -21.35 -8.91
CA VAL A 6 -77.23 -21.14 -7.60
C VAL A 6 -75.91 -20.34 -7.80
N PHE A 7 -75.67 -19.37 -6.92
CA PHE A 7 -74.44 -18.58 -6.73
C PHE A 7 -73.28 -19.42 -6.18
N SER A 8 -72.03 -19.14 -6.59
CA SER A 8 -70.88 -19.28 -5.71
C SER A 8 -69.77 -18.30 -6.05
N THR A 9 -69.38 -17.55 -5.04
CA THR A 9 -68.28 -16.60 -4.94
C THR A 9 -66.95 -17.22 -5.37
N LEU A 10 -66.32 -16.66 -6.41
CA LEU A 10 -64.93 -16.92 -6.74
C LEU A 10 -64.06 -16.03 -5.85
N ALA A 11 -63.45 -16.62 -4.82
CA ALA A 11 -62.39 -15.98 -4.06
C ALA A 11 -61.21 -15.69 -5.02
N LEU A 12 -60.79 -14.43 -5.10
CA LEU A 12 -59.47 -14.09 -5.64
C LEU A 12 -58.43 -14.71 -4.70
N GLY A 13 -57.95 -15.90 -5.08
CA GLY A 13 -56.67 -16.39 -4.57
C GLY A 13 -55.59 -15.45 -5.08
N LEU A 14 -54.99 -14.69 -4.15
CA LEU A 14 -53.68 -14.07 -4.36
C LEU A 14 -52.73 -15.19 -4.80
N GLY A 15 -52.48 -15.30 -6.10
CA GLY A 15 -51.33 -16.01 -6.61
C GLY A 15 -50.12 -15.26 -6.11
N VAL A 16 -49.52 -15.75 -5.02
CA VAL A 16 -48.16 -15.38 -4.64
C VAL A 16 -47.31 -15.80 -5.82
N ALA A 17 -46.88 -14.82 -6.63
CA ALA A 17 -45.80 -15.02 -7.57
C ALA A 17 -44.60 -15.45 -6.73
N LEU A 18 -44.28 -16.74 -6.74
CA LEU A 18 -42.98 -17.23 -6.32
C LEU A 18 -41.97 -16.61 -7.29
N THR A 19 -41.38 -15.50 -6.87
CA THR A 19 -40.14 -15.01 -7.45
C THR A 19 -39.10 -16.09 -7.21
N VAL A 20 -38.66 -16.75 -8.27
CA VAL A 20 -37.42 -17.54 -8.25
C VAL A 20 -36.33 -16.56 -7.79
N SER A 21 -35.81 -16.74 -6.57
CA SER A 21 -34.75 -15.87 -6.06
C SER A 21 -33.51 -16.09 -6.91
N GLY A 22 -33.00 -15.03 -7.52
CA GLY A 22 -31.71 -15.08 -8.22
C GLY A 22 -30.60 -15.50 -7.25
N GLN A 23 -29.66 -16.28 -7.75
CA GLN A 23 -28.41 -16.63 -7.06
C GLN A 23 -27.64 -15.37 -6.64
N ARG A 24 -26.92 -15.39 -5.51
CA ARG A 24 -26.06 -14.26 -5.08
C ARG A 24 -25.16 -13.88 -6.26
N ARG A 25 -25.06 -12.58 -6.53
CA ARG A 25 -24.11 -12.03 -7.50
C ARG A 25 -23.20 -11.03 -6.81
N CYS A 26 -21.91 -11.31 -6.88
CA CYS A 26 -20.83 -10.47 -6.38
C CYS A 26 -19.96 -10.02 -7.55
N GLY A 27 -19.52 -8.76 -7.54
CA GLY A 27 -18.68 -8.17 -8.59
C GLY A 27 -17.18 -8.39 -8.38
N SER A 28 -16.79 -8.96 -7.24
CA SER A 28 -15.40 -9.19 -6.83
C SER A 28 -14.85 -10.50 -7.41
N GLN A 29 -14.84 -10.64 -8.73
CA GLN A 29 -14.37 -11.84 -9.45
C GLN A 29 -13.05 -11.56 -10.19
N PRO A 30 -11.88 -11.64 -9.52
CA PRO A 30 -10.60 -11.36 -10.15
C PRO A 30 -10.24 -12.43 -11.19
N SER A 31 -9.55 -12.03 -12.26
CA SER A 31 -9.03 -12.97 -13.26
C SER A 31 -7.94 -13.85 -12.68
N VAL A 32 -7.66 -14.99 -13.33
CA VAL A 32 -6.60 -15.92 -12.92
C VAL A 32 -5.24 -15.22 -12.87
N GLU A 33 -4.97 -14.31 -13.79
CA GLU A 33 -3.73 -13.51 -13.81
C GLU A 33 -3.64 -12.60 -12.58
N LYS A 34 -4.72 -11.87 -12.26
CA LYS A 34 -4.79 -11.00 -11.08
C LYS A 34 -4.57 -11.78 -9.79
N ILE A 35 -5.17 -12.96 -9.69
CA ILE A 35 -4.99 -13.87 -8.54
C ILE A 35 -3.54 -14.35 -8.48
N THR A 36 -2.99 -14.87 -9.58
CA THR A 36 -1.61 -15.40 -9.61
C THR A 36 -0.60 -14.37 -9.13
N GLU A 37 -0.74 -13.14 -9.61
CA GLU A 37 0.10 -12.03 -9.19
C GLU A 37 -0.16 -11.59 -7.74
N ALA A 38 -1.43 -11.59 -7.29
CA ALA A 38 -1.77 -11.28 -5.90
C ALA A 38 -1.23 -12.33 -4.94
N GLU A 39 -1.22 -13.59 -5.35
CA GLU A 39 -0.66 -14.70 -4.60
C GLU A 39 0.86 -14.66 -4.56
N ALA A 40 1.52 -14.37 -5.67
CA ALA A 40 2.96 -14.13 -5.67
C ALA A 40 3.35 -12.99 -4.72
N HIS A 41 2.59 -11.89 -4.75
CA HIS A 41 2.80 -10.78 -3.82
C HIS A 41 2.53 -11.18 -2.36
N PHE A 42 1.42 -11.87 -2.09
CA PHE A 42 1.10 -12.35 -0.75
C PHE A 42 2.18 -13.28 -0.20
N GLN A 43 2.66 -14.25 -0.99
CA GLN A 43 3.73 -15.15 -0.57
C GLN A 43 5.06 -14.43 -0.30
N ALA A 44 5.37 -13.37 -1.05
CA ALA A 44 6.57 -12.57 -0.85
C ALA A 44 6.50 -11.63 0.37
N ASN A 45 5.30 -11.23 0.78
CA ASN A 45 5.09 -10.19 1.80
C ASN A 45 4.34 -10.68 3.05
N LYS A 46 3.95 -11.95 3.11
CA LYS A 46 3.27 -12.50 4.28
C LYS A 46 4.18 -12.50 5.49
N VAL A 47 3.62 -12.15 6.64
CA VAL A 47 4.31 -12.29 7.93
C VAL A 47 4.38 -13.77 8.30
N GLU A 48 5.54 -14.22 8.78
CA GLU A 48 5.76 -15.61 9.20
C GLU A 48 4.76 -16.02 10.28
N ALA A 49 4.18 -17.24 10.15
CA ALA A 49 3.15 -17.76 11.06
C ALA A 49 3.62 -17.74 12.54
N SER A 50 4.92 -17.86 12.79
CA SER A 50 5.52 -17.79 14.13
C SER A 50 5.43 -16.40 14.79
N ALA A 51 5.36 -15.33 14.01
CA ALA A 51 5.15 -13.96 14.51
C ALA A 51 3.67 -13.68 14.80
N LEU A 52 2.76 -14.31 14.05
CA LEU A 52 1.30 -14.23 14.22
C LEU A 52 0.84 -14.98 15.48
N ASP A 53 1.52 -16.07 15.80
CA ASP A 53 1.33 -16.88 17.01
C ASP A 53 1.63 -16.11 18.31
N ALA A 54 2.51 -15.09 18.26
CA ALA A 54 2.82 -14.24 19.40
C ALA A 54 1.73 -13.18 19.65
N GLU A 55 1.06 -12.74 18.58
CA GLU A 55 -0.02 -11.74 18.61
C GLU A 55 -1.35 -12.37 19.03
N SER A 56 -1.67 -13.58 18.52
CA SER A 56 -2.86 -14.36 18.92
C SER A 56 -2.84 -14.76 20.41
N LYS A 57 -1.66 -15.04 20.97
CA LYS A 57 -1.46 -15.34 22.41
C LYS A 57 -1.65 -14.13 23.32
N SER A 58 -1.68 -12.90 22.79
CA SER A 58 -1.87 -11.67 23.58
C SER A 58 -3.35 -11.31 23.83
N GLY A 59 -4.30 -11.96 23.13
CA GLY A 59 -5.73 -11.70 23.28
C GLY A 59 -6.20 -10.33 22.73
N GLY A 60 -5.36 -9.62 21.97
CA GLY A 60 -5.71 -8.36 21.31
C GLY A 60 -6.72 -8.55 20.16
N LYS A 61 -7.66 -7.62 20.00
CA LYS A 61 -8.56 -7.56 18.84
C LYS A 61 -8.10 -6.48 17.86
N THR A 62 -8.04 -6.81 16.58
CA THR A 62 -7.76 -5.85 15.50
C THR A 62 -9.00 -5.08 15.18
N VAL A 63 -8.99 -3.77 15.45
CA VAL A 63 -10.17 -2.92 15.25
C VAL A 63 -10.09 -2.22 13.89
N LEU A 64 -11.00 -2.57 12.98
CA LEU A 64 -11.18 -1.90 11.70
C LEU A 64 -12.26 -0.83 11.83
N ASN A 65 -11.89 0.41 11.56
CA ASN A 65 -12.81 1.53 11.56
C ASN A 65 -13.66 1.51 10.28
N VAL A 66 -14.95 1.83 10.41
CA VAL A 66 -15.87 1.89 9.28
C VAL A 66 -16.45 3.30 9.11
N TYR A 67 -16.25 3.86 7.92
CA TYR A 67 -16.97 5.02 7.43
C TYR A 67 -18.09 4.54 6.50
N TRP A 68 -19.32 4.80 6.90
CA TRP A 68 -20.50 4.34 6.17
C TRP A 68 -21.14 5.48 5.38
N HIS A 69 -21.15 5.34 4.07
CA HIS A 69 -21.71 6.29 3.12
C HIS A 69 -23.05 5.78 2.61
N VAL A 70 -24.13 6.50 2.94
CA VAL A 70 -25.46 6.20 2.41
C VAL A 70 -25.70 7.02 1.16
N ILE A 71 -25.73 6.37 0.01
CA ILE A 71 -26.08 7.00 -1.25
C ILE A 71 -27.56 6.70 -1.50
N ALA A 72 -28.35 7.75 -1.75
CA ALA A 72 -29.79 7.62 -1.89
C ALA A 72 -30.31 8.46 -3.07
N ALA A 73 -31.31 7.94 -3.78
CA ALA A 73 -32.06 8.70 -4.77
C ALA A 73 -33.08 9.68 -4.14
N GLY A 74 -33.38 9.53 -2.85
CA GLY A 74 -34.38 10.34 -2.14
C GLY A 74 -34.47 10.01 -0.66
N LYS A 75 -35.39 10.64 0.07
CA LYS A 75 -35.43 10.61 1.55
C LYS A 75 -36.05 9.34 2.15
N SER A 76 -36.71 8.51 1.37
CA SER A 76 -37.36 7.29 1.87
C SER A 76 -36.44 6.07 1.83
N LEU A 77 -36.74 5.04 2.64
CA LEU A 77 -36.01 3.76 2.61
C LEU A 77 -36.03 3.12 1.21
N LYS A 78 -37.17 3.19 0.51
CA LYS A 78 -37.32 2.67 -0.87
C LYS A 78 -36.40 3.37 -1.88
N GLN A 79 -35.85 4.53 -1.54
CA GLN A 79 -34.94 5.30 -2.37
C GLN A 79 -33.50 5.24 -1.85
N GLY A 80 -33.15 4.25 -1.03
CA GLY A 80 -31.79 4.04 -0.54
C GLY A 80 -31.42 4.75 0.76
N ASN A 81 -32.30 5.57 1.35
CA ASN A 81 -32.01 6.27 2.60
C ASN A 81 -32.17 5.35 3.82
N VAL A 82 -31.29 4.36 3.95
CA VAL A 82 -31.32 3.34 5.01
C VAL A 82 -31.16 3.95 6.41
N PRO A 83 -32.03 3.65 7.39
CA PRO A 83 -31.89 4.17 8.75
C PRO A 83 -30.60 3.69 9.44
N ASP A 84 -30.04 4.53 10.32
CA ASP A 84 -28.87 4.18 11.15
C ASP A 84 -29.05 2.87 11.93
N LYS A 85 -30.30 2.53 12.29
CA LYS A 85 -30.61 1.27 12.98
C LYS A 85 -30.25 0.04 12.12
N GLN A 86 -30.51 0.08 10.82
CA GLN A 86 -30.15 -1.02 9.92
C GLN A 86 -28.63 -1.11 9.73
N ILE A 87 -27.95 0.03 9.63
CA ILE A 87 -26.49 0.09 9.54
C ILE A 87 -25.84 -0.49 10.81
N LYS A 88 -26.29 -0.05 11.98
CA LYS A 88 -25.80 -0.57 13.27
C LYS A 88 -26.09 -2.06 13.45
N ALA A 89 -27.26 -2.53 13.00
CA ALA A 89 -27.58 -3.95 12.99
C ALA A 89 -26.64 -4.75 12.08
N ASN A 90 -26.29 -4.20 10.91
CA ASN A 90 -25.34 -4.82 10.00
C ASN A 90 -23.93 -4.91 10.64
N ILE A 91 -23.43 -3.82 11.22
CA ILE A 91 -22.15 -3.79 11.97
C ILE A 91 -22.15 -4.82 13.12
N ALA A 92 -23.26 -4.96 13.86
CA ALA A 92 -23.38 -5.96 14.92
C ALA A 92 -23.36 -7.39 14.35
N GLN A 93 -24.03 -7.63 13.23
CA GLN A 93 -24.03 -8.93 12.57
C GLN A 93 -22.64 -9.30 12.04
N THR A 94 -21.92 -8.37 11.38
CA THR A 94 -20.56 -8.62 10.90
C THR A 94 -19.59 -8.86 12.05
N ASN A 95 -19.69 -8.13 13.17
CA ASN A 95 -18.90 -8.44 14.36
C ASN A 95 -19.19 -9.84 14.94
N LYS A 96 -20.44 -10.32 14.83
CA LYS A 96 -20.80 -11.69 15.24
C LYS A 96 -20.15 -12.71 14.30
N ASP A 97 -20.20 -12.45 13.00
CA ASP A 97 -19.67 -13.32 11.95
C ASP A 97 -18.13 -13.43 12.03
N TYR A 98 -17.45 -12.32 12.30
CA TYR A 98 -15.99 -12.25 12.46
C TYR A 98 -15.51 -12.52 13.89
N SER A 99 -16.40 -12.92 14.82
CA SER A 99 -16.06 -13.03 16.24
C SER A 99 -14.92 -14.02 16.55
N LYS A 100 -14.71 -15.01 15.68
CA LYS A 100 -13.64 -16.03 15.80
C LYS A 100 -12.31 -15.62 15.18
N THR A 101 -12.24 -14.48 14.49
CA THR A 101 -11.08 -14.12 13.66
C THR A 101 -10.14 -13.10 14.30
N GLY A 102 -10.49 -12.59 15.49
CA GLY A 102 -9.77 -11.49 16.12
C GLY A 102 -10.08 -10.10 15.53
N ILE A 103 -10.87 -10.00 14.45
CA ILE A 103 -11.29 -8.73 13.87
C ILE A 103 -12.53 -8.19 14.59
N GLN A 104 -12.48 -6.89 14.89
CA GLN A 104 -13.61 -6.12 15.37
C GLN A 104 -13.88 -4.93 14.45
N ILE A 105 -15.13 -4.82 13.99
CA ILE A 105 -15.58 -3.71 13.15
C ILE A 105 -16.16 -2.60 14.02
N LYS A 106 -15.63 -1.39 13.87
CA LYS A 106 -16.05 -0.21 14.63
C LYS A 106 -16.59 0.86 13.70
N LEU A 107 -17.90 1.08 13.73
CA LEU A 107 -18.53 2.19 13.02
C LEU A 107 -18.06 3.55 13.59
N VAL A 108 -17.37 4.33 12.77
CA VAL A 108 -16.85 5.65 13.12
C VAL A 108 -17.84 6.74 12.75
N LYS A 109 -18.36 6.72 11.52
CA LYS A 109 -19.24 7.76 11.00
C LYS A 109 -20.24 7.20 10.01
N ILE A 110 -21.43 7.79 10.00
CA ILE A 110 -22.40 7.66 8.92
C ILE A 110 -22.53 9.03 8.25
N ASP A 111 -22.46 9.07 6.92
CA ASP A 111 -22.88 10.22 6.13
C ASP A 111 -23.88 9.82 5.04
N ARG A 112 -24.57 10.81 4.49
CA ARG A 112 -25.69 10.61 3.58
C ARG A 112 -25.57 11.57 2.41
N THR A 113 -25.62 11.02 1.21
CA THR A 113 -25.52 11.76 -0.05
C THR A 113 -26.73 11.45 -0.92
N PHE A 114 -27.49 12.49 -1.27
CA PHE A 114 -28.63 12.37 -2.16
C PHE A 114 -28.20 12.59 -3.61
N ASN A 115 -27.85 11.49 -4.29
CA ASN A 115 -27.42 11.51 -5.67
C ASN A 115 -28.01 10.30 -6.40
N LYS A 116 -29.05 10.53 -7.20
CA LYS A 116 -29.76 9.47 -7.94
C LYS A 116 -28.86 8.80 -9.00
N LEU A 117 -27.94 9.56 -9.60
CA LEU A 117 -27.01 9.01 -10.58
C LEU A 117 -26.09 7.98 -9.91
N TRP A 118 -25.44 8.36 -8.82
CA TRP A 118 -24.59 7.43 -8.07
C TRP A 118 -25.39 6.26 -7.48
N PHE A 119 -26.58 6.52 -6.94
CA PHE A 119 -27.41 5.47 -6.38
C PHE A 119 -27.72 4.35 -7.39
N ASN A 120 -27.96 4.71 -8.66
CA ASN A 120 -28.38 3.75 -9.67
C ASN A 120 -27.22 3.11 -10.43
N ASN A 121 -26.13 3.84 -10.67
CA ASN A 121 -25.20 3.52 -11.76
C ASN A 121 -23.77 3.20 -11.32
N VAL A 122 -23.46 3.15 -10.02
CA VAL A 122 -22.11 2.78 -9.56
C VAL A 122 -21.91 1.27 -9.63
N THR A 123 -21.20 0.81 -10.65
CA THR A 123 -20.65 -0.55 -10.77
C THR A 123 -19.14 -0.45 -10.94
N ASP A 124 -18.39 -1.53 -10.70
CA ASP A 124 -16.94 -1.51 -10.81
C ASP A 124 -16.44 -0.94 -12.16
N GLY A 125 -15.53 0.04 -12.09
CA GLY A 125 -14.83 0.63 -13.22
C GLY A 125 -15.61 1.68 -14.02
N VAL A 126 -16.73 2.22 -13.49
CA VAL A 126 -17.51 3.27 -14.17
C VAL A 126 -17.24 4.67 -13.61
N PRO A 127 -17.36 5.75 -14.42
CA PRO A 127 -17.03 7.11 -13.96
C PRO A 127 -17.82 7.58 -12.73
N GLU A 128 -19.06 7.10 -12.56
CA GLU A 128 -19.88 7.39 -11.38
C GLU A 128 -19.27 6.85 -10.09
N GLU A 129 -18.62 5.69 -10.16
CA GLU A 129 -17.93 5.09 -9.01
C GLU A 129 -16.75 5.95 -8.61
N ASP A 130 -15.87 6.28 -9.57
CA ASP A 130 -14.70 7.13 -9.34
C ASP A 130 -15.13 8.47 -8.71
N ALA A 131 -16.18 9.08 -9.25
CA ALA A 131 -16.71 10.34 -8.74
C ALA A 131 -17.25 10.21 -7.31
N MET A 132 -17.97 9.12 -7.02
CA MET A 132 -18.53 8.84 -5.70
C MET A 132 -17.41 8.61 -4.67
N LYS A 133 -16.47 7.71 -4.95
CA LYS A 133 -15.39 7.35 -4.03
C LYS A 133 -14.42 8.50 -3.83
N LYS A 134 -14.07 9.25 -4.88
CA LYS A 134 -13.27 10.48 -4.79
C LYS A 134 -13.91 11.54 -3.88
N ALA A 135 -15.23 11.65 -3.89
CA ALA A 135 -15.94 12.65 -3.10
C ALA A 135 -16.13 12.25 -1.64
N LEU A 136 -16.25 10.95 -1.35
CA LEU A 136 -16.78 10.47 -0.08
C LEU A 136 -15.77 9.70 0.78
N ARG A 137 -14.79 9.02 0.18
CA ARG A 137 -13.80 8.18 0.88
C ARG A 137 -13.13 8.94 2.02
N LYS A 138 -12.98 8.27 3.16
CA LYS A 138 -12.36 8.77 4.39
C LYS A 138 -11.39 7.76 4.96
N GLY A 139 -10.41 8.26 5.70
CA GLY A 139 -9.44 7.41 6.39
C GLY A 139 -8.39 6.82 5.45
N GLY A 140 -7.61 5.90 6.02
CA GLY A 140 -6.47 5.21 5.40
C GLY A 140 -6.77 3.77 4.97
N PRO A 141 -5.75 2.91 4.75
CA PRO A 141 -5.92 1.52 4.34
C PRO A 141 -6.52 0.65 5.44
N ALA A 142 -6.43 1.08 6.71
CA ALA A 142 -7.06 0.39 7.84
C ALA A 142 -8.50 0.85 8.12
N ASP A 143 -8.98 1.83 7.36
CA ASP A 143 -10.33 2.35 7.45
C ASP A 143 -11.17 1.87 6.26
N ILE A 144 -12.19 1.06 6.54
CA ILE A 144 -13.11 0.57 5.52
C ILE A 144 -14.14 1.65 5.21
N ASN A 145 -14.30 1.92 3.91
CA ASN A 145 -15.38 2.75 3.40
C ASN A 145 -16.47 1.86 2.82
N VAL A 146 -17.68 1.91 3.40
CA VAL A 146 -18.84 1.12 2.96
C VAL A 146 -19.85 2.04 2.29
N TYR A 147 -20.22 1.74 1.06
CA TYR A 147 -21.16 2.53 0.27
C TYR A 147 -22.45 1.73 0.05
N THR A 148 -23.60 2.22 0.55
CA THR A 148 -24.89 1.60 0.23
C THR A 148 -25.53 2.28 -0.97
N VAL A 149 -25.86 1.50 -2.01
CA VAL A 149 -26.36 1.96 -3.31
C VAL A 149 -27.54 1.10 -3.79
N GLY A 150 -28.18 1.46 -4.91
CA GLY A 150 -29.36 0.80 -5.45
C GLY A 150 -29.11 -0.23 -6.55
N PHE A 151 -28.08 -0.01 -7.37
CA PHE A 151 -27.78 -0.78 -8.59
C PHE A 151 -28.96 -0.85 -9.59
N GLU A 152 -29.76 0.21 -9.72
CA GLU A 152 -30.97 0.20 -10.55
C GLU A 152 -30.73 0.52 -12.04
N GLY A 153 -29.54 1.00 -12.44
CA GLY A 153 -29.28 1.47 -13.81
C GLY A 153 -28.04 0.91 -14.49
N GLY A 154 -27.35 -0.06 -13.88
CA GLY A 154 -26.16 -0.71 -14.44
C GLY A 154 -26.45 -1.97 -15.28
N PRO A 155 -25.45 -2.52 -15.99
CA PRO A 155 -25.59 -3.71 -16.85
C PRO A 155 -25.82 -5.02 -16.08
N THR A 156 -25.77 -5.00 -14.75
CA THR A 156 -25.83 -6.17 -13.86
C THR A 156 -27.07 -6.12 -12.95
N PRO A 157 -28.27 -6.49 -13.47
CA PRO A 157 -29.55 -6.26 -12.79
C PRO A 157 -29.75 -6.94 -11.42
N ASP A 158 -28.80 -7.74 -10.93
CA ASP A 158 -28.93 -8.49 -9.67
C ASP A 158 -27.69 -8.41 -8.77
N LEU A 159 -26.76 -7.46 -9.04
CA LEU A 159 -25.57 -7.28 -8.22
C LEU A 159 -25.95 -6.98 -6.76
N LEU A 160 -25.36 -7.70 -5.81
CA LEU A 160 -25.57 -7.47 -4.37
C LEU A 160 -24.45 -6.63 -3.76
N GLY A 161 -23.23 -6.77 -4.26
CA GLY A 161 -22.10 -5.97 -3.83
C GLY A 161 -20.83 -6.30 -4.60
N TYR A 162 -19.80 -5.51 -4.32
CA TYR A 162 -18.44 -5.77 -4.74
C TYR A 162 -17.47 -5.04 -3.79
N ALA A 163 -16.20 -5.44 -3.83
CA ALA A 163 -15.12 -4.89 -3.05
C ALA A 163 -13.84 -4.79 -3.90
N THR A 164 -12.98 -3.86 -3.51
CA THR A 164 -11.59 -3.87 -3.96
C THR A 164 -10.79 -4.91 -3.18
N PHE A 165 -9.82 -5.56 -3.83
CA PHE A 165 -8.87 -6.44 -3.15
C PHE A 165 -7.72 -5.64 -2.53
N PRO A 166 -7.09 -6.10 -1.44
CA PRO A 166 -5.98 -5.41 -0.76
C PRO A 166 -4.86 -4.96 -1.70
N ARG A 167 -4.54 -5.78 -2.71
CA ARG A 167 -3.48 -5.48 -3.68
C ARG A 167 -3.78 -4.25 -4.53
N ASP A 168 -5.05 -4.05 -4.90
CA ASP A 168 -5.45 -2.94 -5.76
C ASP A 168 -5.34 -1.59 -5.03
N TYR A 169 -5.26 -1.62 -3.69
CA TYR A 169 -5.08 -0.44 -2.85
C TYR A 169 -3.88 0.39 -3.29
N ALA A 170 -2.70 -0.22 -3.45
CA ALA A 170 -1.48 0.53 -3.79
C ALA A 170 -1.57 1.22 -5.15
N LYS A 171 -2.29 0.61 -6.09
CA LYS A 171 -2.48 1.13 -7.45
C LYS A 171 -3.48 2.29 -7.48
N ASN A 172 -4.60 2.15 -6.78
CA ASN A 172 -5.57 3.23 -6.66
C ASN A 172 -6.22 3.26 -5.26
N PRO A 173 -5.58 3.91 -4.28
CA PRO A 173 -6.09 3.98 -2.91
C PRO A 173 -7.47 4.64 -2.83
N ARG A 174 -7.83 5.46 -3.82
CA ARG A 174 -9.10 6.18 -3.84
C ARG A 174 -10.28 5.29 -4.16
N ASP A 175 -10.05 4.20 -4.90
CA ASP A 175 -11.10 3.26 -5.27
C ASP A 175 -11.36 2.24 -4.18
N ASP A 176 -10.54 2.20 -3.14
CA ASP A 176 -10.65 1.19 -2.10
C ASP A 176 -11.96 1.30 -1.28
N GLY A 177 -12.56 0.16 -1.00
CA GLY A 177 -13.74 0.01 -0.14
C GLY A 177 -14.72 -1.04 -0.64
N VAL A 178 -15.88 -1.07 0.01
CA VAL A 178 -16.96 -2.04 -0.21
C VAL A 178 -18.22 -1.32 -0.66
N VAL A 179 -18.82 -1.74 -1.76
CA VAL A 179 -20.09 -1.20 -2.27
C VAL A 179 -21.15 -2.28 -2.21
N ILE A 180 -22.27 -2.02 -1.53
CA ILE A 180 -23.33 -3.00 -1.31
C ILE A 180 -24.71 -2.45 -1.62
N LYS A 181 -25.60 -3.32 -2.09
CA LYS A 181 -27.00 -3.01 -2.34
C LYS A 181 -27.70 -2.72 -1.02
N TYR A 182 -28.30 -1.54 -0.88
CA TYR A 182 -28.89 -1.05 0.37
C TYR A 182 -29.96 -2.00 0.95
N SER A 183 -30.66 -2.75 0.09
CA SER A 183 -31.73 -3.67 0.48
C SER A 183 -31.23 -4.99 1.07
N THR A 184 -29.91 -5.23 1.09
CA THR A 184 -29.26 -6.41 1.72
C THR A 184 -28.97 -6.23 3.22
N LEU A 185 -29.10 -5.01 3.73
CA LEU A 185 -28.94 -4.76 5.17
C LEU A 185 -30.03 -5.49 5.97
N PRO A 186 -29.78 -5.83 7.26
CA PRO A 186 -30.74 -6.47 8.14
C PRO A 186 -32.14 -5.83 8.09
N GLY A 187 -33.15 -6.63 7.72
CA GLY A 187 -34.54 -6.18 7.59
C GLY A 187 -34.84 -5.42 6.29
N GLY A 188 -33.92 -5.43 5.32
CA GLY A 188 -34.13 -4.94 3.96
C GLY A 188 -34.99 -5.86 3.11
N THR A 189 -35.26 -5.45 1.88
CA THR A 189 -36.19 -6.15 0.96
C THR A 189 -35.53 -7.20 0.06
N ALA A 190 -34.20 -7.33 0.07
CA ALA A 190 -33.48 -8.28 -0.79
C ALA A 190 -33.43 -9.70 -0.21
N ALA A 191 -34.52 -10.20 0.37
CA ALA A 191 -34.58 -11.60 0.82
C ALA A 191 -34.31 -12.55 -0.36
N PRO A 192 -33.53 -13.63 -0.19
CA PRO A 192 -32.99 -14.16 1.07
C PRO A 192 -31.69 -13.51 1.59
N TYR A 193 -31.17 -12.50 0.91
CA TYR A 193 -29.89 -11.83 1.18
C TYR A 193 -30.00 -10.55 2.04
N ASN A 194 -30.93 -10.53 2.99
CA ASN A 194 -31.29 -9.35 3.78
C ASN A 194 -30.96 -9.47 5.28
N GLN A 195 -30.00 -10.32 5.64
CA GLN A 195 -29.53 -10.49 7.02
C GLN A 195 -28.16 -9.84 7.24
N GLY A 196 -27.64 -9.15 6.22
CA GLY A 196 -26.37 -8.42 6.28
C GLY A 196 -25.16 -9.23 5.86
N LYS A 197 -25.32 -10.47 5.37
CA LYS A 197 -24.18 -11.30 4.96
C LYS A 197 -23.50 -10.82 3.70
N THR A 198 -24.17 -10.01 2.88
CA THR A 198 -23.53 -9.35 1.73
C THR A 198 -22.37 -8.46 2.19
N PHE A 199 -22.50 -7.68 3.26
CA PHE A 199 -21.36 -6.90 3.78
C PHE A 199 -20.26 -7.81 4.34
N THR A 200 -20.65 -8.85 5.08
CA THR A 200 -19.72 -9.88 5.57
C THR A 200 -18.92 -10.53 4.44
N HIS A 201 -19.56 -10.87 3.32
CA HIS A 201 -18.93 -11.46 2.13
C HIS A 201 -17.96 -10.48 1.45
N GLU A 202 -18.42 -9.27 1.13
CA GLU A 202 -17.58 -8.27 0.46
C GLU A 202 -16.42 -7.79 1.34
N LEU A 203 -16.60 -7.76 2.67
CA LEU A 203 -15.51 -7.53 3.61
C LEU A 203 -14.45 -8.63 3.54
N GLY A 204 -14.84 -9.88 3.28
CA GLY A 204 -13.89 -10.97 3.05
C GLY A 204 -12.99 -10.70 1.85
N HIS A 205 -13.54 -10.24 0.73
CA HIS A 205 -12.76 -9.82 -0.43
C HIS A 205 -11.85 -8.62 -0.16
N TRP A 206 -12.37 -7.64 0.57
CA TRP A 206 -11.58 -6.49 1.03
C TRP A 206 -10.41 -6.91 1.93
N LEU A 207 -10.54 -8.04 2.64
CA LEU A 207 -9.49 -8.69 3.43
C LEU A 207 -8.68 -9.73 2.63
N GLY A 208 -8.91 -9.87 1.33
CA GLY A 208 -8.12 -10.74 0.44
C GLY A 208 -8.58 -12.19 0.34
N LEU A 209 -9.80 -12.52 0.76
CA LEU A 209 -10.39 -13.85 0.54
C LEU A 209 -10.96 -13.97 -0.87
N TYR A 210 -10.82 -15.15 -1.47
CA TYR A 210 -11.49 -15.51 -2.73
C TYR A 210 -12.74 -16.34 -2.46
N HIS A 211 -13.52 -16.58 -3.52
CA HIS A 211 -14.63 -17.53 -3.46
C HIS A 211 -14.11 -18.97 -3.32
N PRO A 212 -14.75 -19.87 -2.55
CA PRO A 212 -14.33 -21.27 -2.44
C PRO A 212 -14.30 -22.01 -3.78
N PHE A 213 -15.16 -21.60 -4.69
CA PHE A 213 -15.26 -22.12 -6.06
C PHE A 213 -14.34 -21.39 -7.06
N GLN A 214 -13.32 -20.67 -6.58
CA GLN A 214 -12.38 -19.94 -7.43
C GLN A 214 -11.67 -20.90 -8.40
N GLY A 215 -11.70 -20.54 -9.69
CA GLY A 215 -11.11 -21.38 -10.75
C GLY A 215 -12.04 -22.48 -11.29
N GLU A 216 -13.25 -22.61 -10.75
CA GLU A 216 -14.34 -23.46 -11.27
C GLU A 216 -13.94 -24.94 -11.52
N SER A 217 -13.11 -25.49 -10.62
CA SER A 217 -12.39 -26.74 -10.83
C SER A 217 -12.21 -27.53 -9.53
N CYS A 218 -12.26 -28.86 -9.60
CA CYS A 218 -11.91 -29.75 -8.48
C CYS A 218 -10.41 -30.04 -8.38
N SER A 219 -9.59 -29.20 -8.99
CA SER A 219 -8.15 -29.35 -9.11
C SER A 219 -7.47 -27.99 -9.16
N GLY A 220 -6.24 -27.90 -8.65
CA GLY A 220 -5.53 -26.65 -8.49
C GLY A 220 -5.63 -26.10 -7.06
N PRO A 221 -5.28 -24.82 -6.84
CA PRO A 221 -5.17 -24.24 -5.51
C PRO A 221 -6.52 -23.81 -4.90
N GLY A 222 -7.62 -23.82 -5.66
CA GLY A 222 -8.95 -23.38 -5.18
C GLY A 222 -8.94 -21.89 -4.80
N ASP A 223 -9.47 -21.59 -3.61
CA ASP A 223 -9.43 -20.26 -2.98
C ASP A 223 -8.11 -19.98 -2.25
N TYR A 224 -7.13 -20.89 -2.37
CA TYR A 224 -5.83 -20.83 -1.71
C TYR A 224 -5.90 -20.80 -0.17
N VAL A 225 -6.98 -21.34 0.41
CA VAL A 225 -7.16 -21.56 1.84
C VAL A 225 -7.18 -23.07 2.09
N ASP A 226 -6.17 -23.57 2.80
CA ASP A 226 -5.93 -25.02 2.91
C ASP A 226 -7.07 -25.79 3.60
N ASP A 227 -7.82 -25.14 4.50
CA ASP A 227 -8.94 -25.74 5.24
C ASP A 227 -10.31 -25.53 4.57
N THR A 228 -10.37 -24.85 3.42
CA THR A 228 -11.59 -24.79 2.60
C THR A 228 -11.66 -26.03 1.69
N PRO A 229 -12.69 -26.88 1.83
CA PRO A 229 -12.94 -27.96 0.86
C PRO A 229 -13.08 -27.42 -0.57
N GLN A 230 -12.52 -28.14 -1.54
CA GLN A 230 -12.62 -27.78 -2.95
C GLN A 230 -14.06 -27.77 -3.45
N GLU A 231 -14.42 -26.72 -4.17
CA GLU A 231 -15.76 -26.54 -4.74
C GLU A 231 -15.63 -26.19 -6.23
N LYS A 232 -16.39 -26.85 -7.10
CA LYS A 232 -16.31 -26.60 -8.55
C LYS A 232 -17.14 -25.40 -9.00
N SER A 233 -18.21 -25.10 -8.28
CA SER A 233 -19.17 -24.07 -8.66
C SER A 233 -19.87 -23.59 -7.41
N SER A 234 -20.25 -22.33 -7.33
CA SER A 234 -20.92 -21.77 -6.15
C SER A 234 -22.23 -22.46 -5.80
N ALA A 235 -22.56 -22.54 -4.51
CA ALA A 235 -23.88 -22.98 -4.05
C ALA A 235 -24.95 -21.87 -4.19
N SER A 236 -26.21 -22.27 -4.08
CA SER A 236 -27.36 -21.36 -4.00
C SER A 236 -28.36 -21.92 -3.01
N GLY A 237 -29.10 -21.07 -2.30
CA GLY A 237 -30.00 -21.57 -1.26
C GLY A 237 -29.21 -22.17 -0.08
N CYS A 238 -29.65 -23.34 0.37
CA CYS A 238 -29.12 -24.07 1.51
C CYS A 238 -28.95 -25.56 1.15
N ASP A 239 -28.14 -25.84 0.14
CA ASP A 239 -27.99 -27.18 -0.45
C ASP A 239 -27.19 -28.13 0.46
N TYR A 240 -27.80 -28.56 1.57
CA TYR A 240 -27.15 -29.42 2.56
C TYR A 240 -26.59 -30.71 1.94
N GLY A 241 -25.30 -30.92 2.16
CA GLY A 241 -24.61 -32.13 1.71
C GLY A 241 -24.15 -32.11 0.26
N ARG A 242 -24.24 -30.96 -0.43
CA ARG A 242 -23.69 -30.74 -1.77
C ARG A 242 -22.19 -31.04 -1.78
N ASP A 243 -21.74 -31.69 -2.84
CA ASP A 243 -20.37 -32.09 -3.05
C ASP A 243 -20.11 -32.17 -4.56
N THR A 244 -19.63 -31.07 -5.11
CA THR A 244 -19.26 -30.95 -6.52
C THR A 244 -17.91 -31.59 -6.83
N CYS A 245 -17.12 -31.88 -5.80
CA CYS A 245 -15.78 -32.46 -5.90
C CYS A 245 -15.62 -33.74 -5.07
N PRO A 246 -16.40 -34.81 -5.34
CA PRO A 246 -16.49 -36.01 -4.48
C PRO A 246 -15.22 -36.88 -4.43
N LYS A 247 -14.19 -36.51 -5.19
CA LYS A 247 -12.87 -37.15 -5.17
C LYS A 247 -11.86 -36.38 -4.31
N GLN A 248 -12.21 -35.17 -3.89
CA GLN A 248 -11.43 -34.34 -2.98
C GLN A 248 -11.95 -34.52 -1.54
N PRO A 249 -11.13 -34.26 -0.52
CA PRO A 249 -11.58 -34.33 0.86
C PRO A 249 -12.59 -33.21 1.17
N GLY A 250 -13.62 -33.53 1.95
CA GLY A 250 -14.65 -32.60 2.40
C GLY A 250 -15.88 -32.56 1.49
N LYS A 251 -16.88 -31.77 1.89
CA LYS A 251 -18.05 -31.43 1.08
C LYS A 251 -17.97 -29.95 0.72
N ASP A 252 -18.75 -29.52 -0.26
CA ASP A 252 -18.77 -28.11 -0.65
C ASP A 252 -19.07 -27.23 0.58
N PRO A 253 -18.31 -26.13 0.78
CA PRO A 253 -18.38 -25.30 1.97
C PRO A 253 -19.56 -24.32 1.93
N ILE A 254 -20.78 -24.84 1.77
CA ILE A 254 -22.02 -24.05 1.60
C ILE A 254 -22.34 -23.09 2.75
N HIS A 255 -21.65 -23.25 3.89
CA HIS A 255 -21.80 -22.43 5.09
C HIS A 255 -20.74 -21.32 5.20
N ASN A 256 -19.73 -21.33 4.32
CA ASN A 256 -18.65 -20.35 4.28
C ASN A 256 -19.18 -19.02 3.73
N PHE A 257 -18.92 -17.89 4.41
CA PHE A 257 -19.37 -16.56 4.00
C PHE A 257 -18.92 -16.17 2.59
N MET A 258 -17.86 -16.77 2.07
CA MET A 258 -17.35 -16.54 0.73
C MET A 258 -18.09 -17.36 -0.36
N ASP A 259 -19.07 -18.19 -0.01
CA ASP A 259 -19.97 -18.84 -0.97
C ASP A 259 -21.20 -17.96 -1.31
N TYR A 260 -21.99 -18.37 -2.30
CA TYR A 260 -23.19 -17.71 -2.81
C TYR A 260 -24.50 -18.23 -2.23
N SER A 261 -24.43 -19.10 -1.22
CA SER A 261 -25.58 -19.53 -0.41
C SER A 261 -26.39 -18.38 0.19
N ASP A 262 -27.63 -18.69 0.55
CA ASP A 262 -28.53 -17.77 1.22
C ASP A 262 -27.98 -17.33 2.57
N ASP A 263 -28.25 -16.08 2.98
CA ASP A 263 -27.71 -15.50 4.22
C ASP A 263 -27.95 -16.37 5.46
N VAL A 264 -29.07 -17.10 5.50
CA VAL A 264 -29.45 -17.97 6.63
C VAL A 264 -28.51 -19.16 6.80
N CYS A 265 -27.84 -19.58 5.72
CA CYS A 265 -26.94 -20.73 5.71
C CYS A 265 -25.48 -20.35 5.86
N LEU A 266 -25.13 -19.08 5.68
CA LEU A 266 -23.78 -18.59 5.90
C LEU A 266 -23.49 -18.38 7.39
N THR A 267 -22.54 -19.14 7.93
CA THR A 267 -22.25 -19.17 9.38
C THR A 267 -20.78 -19.10 9.75
N GLU A 268 -19.85 -19.31 8.82
CA GLU A 268 -18.43 -19.44 9.12
C GLU A 268 -17.50 -18.88 8.05
N LEU A 269 -16.24 -18.67 8.41
CA LEU A 269 -15.11 -18.59 7.49
C LEU A 269 -14.31 -19.87 7.67
N ALA A 270 -13.73 -20.40 6.58
CA ALA A 270 -12.58 -21.27 6.69
C ALA A 270 -11.41 -20.43 7.24
N LEU A 271 -10.74 -20.93 8.26
CA LEU A 271 -9.75 -20.19 9.05
C LEU A 271 -8.44 -20.96 9.02
N ASP A 272 -7.72 -20.88 7.90
CA ASP A 272 -6.28 -21.11 7.95
C ASP A 272 -5.60 -19.89 8.58
N ASP A 273 -4.77 -20.17 9.60
CA ASP A 273 -4.10 -19.23 10.51
C ASP A 273 -3.10 -18.30 9.81
N MET A 274 -2.91 -18.38 8.47
CA MET A 274 -1.91 -17.58 7.75
C MET A 274 -2.46 -16.40 6.93
N ARG A 275 -3.60 -16.54 6.24
CA ARG A 275 -4.12 -15.46 5.37
C ARG A 275 -4.69 -14.29 6.14
N PHE A 276 -5.54 -14.62 7.11
CA PHE A 276 -6.25 -13.63 7.91
C PHE A 276 -5.28 -12.83 8.79
N TYR A 277 -4.28 -13.50 9.35
CA TYR A 277 -3.30 -12.92 10.26
C TYR A 277 -2.22 -12.10 9.54
N SER A 278 -1.85 -12.44 8.30
CA SER A 278 -0.94 -11.62 7.49
C SER A 278 -1.58 -10.27 7.11
N VAL A 279 -2.88 -10.26 6.77
CA VAL A 279 -3.64 -9.03 6.51
C VAL A 279 -3.90 -8.24 7.81
N ILE A 280 -4.13 -8.94 8.93
CA ILE A 280 -4.25 -8.30 10.25
C ILE A 280 -2.93 -7.67 10.72
N SER A 281 -1.78 -8.31 10.55
CA SER A 281 -0.48 -7.78 10.99
C SER A 281 -0.05 -6.53 10.20
N THR A 282 -0.50 -6.41 8.94
CA THR A 282 -0.36 -5.18 8.14
C THR A 282 -1.37 -4.09 8.54
N LEU A 283 -2.51 -4.45 9.14
CA LEU A 283 -3.57 -3.50 9.58
C LEU A 283 -3.50 -3.12 11.09
N ALA A 284 -2.95 -3.98 11.96
CA ALA A 284 -2.87 -3.82 13.42
C ALA A 284 -1.73 -2.91 13.88
N LEU A 285 -0.74 -2.65 13.02
CA LEU A 285 0.32 -1.64 13.24
C LEU A 285 -0.23 -0.19 13.35
N GLY A 286 -1.53 0.02 13.14
CA GLY A 286 -2.23 1.31 13.30
C GLY A 286 -2.77 1.64 14.71
N LEU A 287 -2.73 0.71 15.69
CA LEU A 287 -3.23 0.98 17.05
C LEU A 287 -2.09 0.97 18.08
N GLY A 288 -1.70 2.18 18.50
CA GLY A 288 -0.58 2.43 19.39
C GLY A 288 -0.60 1.65 20.71
N VAL A 289 0.29 0.67 20.79
CA VAL A 289 1.13 0.43 21.97
C VAL A 289 2.57 0.45 21.45
N ALA A 290 3.37 1.38 21.96
CA ALA A 290 4.78 1.51 21.59
C ALA A 290 5.57 0.28 22.09
N LEU A 291 5.65 -0.75 21.26
CA LEU A 291 6.77 -1.67 21.20
C LEU A 291 7.57 -1.26 19.97
N THR A 292 8.74 -0.66 20.19
CA THR A 292 9.71 -0.31 19.15
C THR A 292 10.27 -1.60 18.54
N VAL A 293 9.59 -2.13 17.53
CA VAL A 293 10.24 -2.92 16.48
C VAL A 293 10.64 -1.92 15.42
N SER A 294 11.95 -1.67 15.26
CA SER A 294 12.43 -0.81 14.18
C SER A 294 12.13 -1.50 12.85
N GLY A 295 11.21 -0.94 12.07
CA GLY A 295 11.04 -1.35 10.67
C GLY A 295 12.34 -1.11 9.91
N GLN A 296 12.71 -2.02 9.02
CA GLN A 296 13.91 -1.92 8.18
C GLN A 296 13.90 -0.61 7.37
N ARG A 297 15.09 0.01 7.18
CA ARG A 297 15.23 1.20 6.31
C ARG A 297 14.59 0.90 4.96
N ARG A 298 13.74 1.81 4.48
CA ARG A 298 13.30 1.84 3.08
C ARG A 298 13.73 3.13 2.41
N CYS A 299 14.20 3.02 1.18
CA CYS A 299 14.55 4.13 0.32
C CYS A 299 13.74 4.03 -0.97
N GLY A 300 13.28 5.18 -1.46
CA GLY A 300 12.44 5.29 -2.65
C GLY A 300 13.23 5.36 -3.96
N SER A 301 14.55 5.60 -3.87
CA SER A 301 15.46 5.67 -5.01
C SER A 301 15.76 4.29 -5.66
N GLN A 302 14.79 3.38 -5.68
CA GLN A 302 14.88 2.07 -6.31
C GLN A 302 14.53 2.19 -7.80
N LEU A 303 15.40 1.66 -8.66
CA LEU A 303 15.20 1.65 -10.10
C LEU A 303 14.91 0.23 -10.57
N SER A 304 14.10 0.09 -11.63
CA SER A 304 13.97 -1.21 -12.27
C SER A 304 15.28 -1.60 -12.99
N VAL A 305 15.48 -2.90 -13.19
CA VAL A 305 16.65 -3.44 -13.91
C VAL A 305 16.78 -2.82 -15.30
N GLU A 306 15.66 -2.56 -15.98
CA GLU A 306 15.64 -1.90 -17.29
C GLU A 306 16.14 -0.45 -17.18
N ARG A 307 15.64 0.32 -16.20
CA ARG A 307 16.08 1.71 -15.99
C ARG A 307 17.57 1.80 -15.67
N ILE A 308 18.10 0.86 -14.89
CA ILE A 308 19.53 0.78 -14.58
C ILE A 308 20.33 0.42 -15.83
N THR A 309 19.90 -0.58 -16.58
CA THR A 309 20.56 -1.01 -17.81
C THR A 309 20.65 0.15 -18.81
N GLU A 310 19.56 0.90 -18.99
CA GLU A 310 19.55 2.09 -19.83
C GLU A 310 20.43 3.21 -19.26
N ALA A 311 20.42 3.41 -17.94
CA ALA A 311 21.22 4.45 -17.28
C ALA A 311 22.71 4.18 -17.43
N GLU A 312 23.13 2.93 -17.27
CA GLU A 312 24.51 2.52 -17.44
C GLU A 312 24.94 2.56 -18.90
N ALA A 313 24.12 2.10 -19.84
CA ALA A 313 24.42 2.25 -21.27
C ALA A 313 24.61 3.72 -21.65
N HIS A 314 23.72 4.60 -21.18
CA HIS A 314 23.82 6.03 -21.40
C HIS A 314 25.08 6.62 -20.73
N PHE A 315 25.36 6.22 -19.49
CA PHE A 315 26.54 6.70 -18.76
C PHE A 315 27.84 6.27 -19.44
N GLN A 316 27.98 5.01 -19.87
CA GLN A 316 29.18 4.56 -20.58
C GLN A 316 29.39 5.32 -21.90
N ALA A 317 28.31 5.66 -22.61
CA ALA A 317 28.37 6.42 -23.85
C ALA A 317 28.72 7.91 -23.67
N ASN A 318 28.42 8.49 -22.50
CA ASN A 318 28.53 9.94 -22.27
C ASN A 318 29.49 10.33 -21.14
N LYS A 319 30.08 9.37 -20.42
CA LYS A 319 30.98 9.68 -19.30
C LYS A 319 32.18 10.47 -19.80
N VAL A 320 32.62 11.43 -18.99
CA VAL A 320 33.84 12.19 -19.31
C VAL A 320 35.06 11.27 -19.37
N GLU A 321 36.03 11.64 -20.20
CA GLU A 321 37.31 10.93 -20.27
C GLU A 321 38.04 10.96 -18.92
N ALA A 322 38.70 9.87 -18.56
CA ALA A 322 39.43 9.75 -17.29
C ALA A 322 40.48 10.86 -17.10
N SER A 323 41.16 11.25 -18.19
CA SER A 323 42.13 12.34 -18.21
C SER A 323 41.56 13.69 -17.77
N THR A 324 40.26 13.91 -17.94
CA THR A 324 39.56 15.12 -17.48
C THR A 324 39.54 15.18 -15.96
N LEU A 325 39.14 14.08 -15.29
CA LEU A 325 39.12 14.02 -13.83
C LEU A 325 40.53 14.00 -13.22
N ASP A 326 41.50 13.37 -13.90
CA ASP A 326 42.90 13.39 -13.47
C ASP A 326 43.51 14.80 -13.52
N ALA A 327 43.12 15.61 -14.49
CA ALA A 327 43.54 17.01 -14.56
C ALA A 327 42.88 17.87 -13.48
N GLU A 328 41.57 17.67 -13.23
CA GLU A 328 40.82 18.44 -12.22
C GLU A 328 41.28 18.09 -10.80
N SER A 329 41.52 16.81 -10.49
CA SER A 329 41.99 16.38 -9.16
C SER A 329 43.39 16.89 -8.79
N LYS A 330 44.26 17.15 -9.78
CA LYS A 330 45.59 17.78 -9.56
C LYS A 330 45.49 19.23 -9.10
N SER A 331 44.35 19.90 -9.25
CA SER A 331 44.14 21.27 -8.78
C SER A 331 43.96 21.38 -7.25
N GLY A 332 43.77 20.25 -6.55
CA GLY A 332 43.84 20.16 -5.08
C GLY A 332 42.67 20.80 -4.31
N GLY A 333 41.64 21.30 -4.99
CA GLY A 333 40.46 21.91 -4.36
C GLY A 333 39.42 20.88 -3.92
N LYS A 334 38.63 21.21 -2.88
CA LYS A 334 37.40 20.47 -2.58
C LYS A 334 36.28 20.90 -3.51
N THR A 335 35.48 19.94 -3.99
CA THR A 335 34.25 20.22 -4.72
C THR A 335 33.18 20.68 -3.74
N VAL A 336 32.79 21.94 -3.80
CA VAL A 336 31.76 22.49 -2.91
C VAL A 336 30.40 22.35 -3.57
N LEU A 337 29.49 21.62 -2.92
CA LEU A 337 28.08 21.53 -3.31
C LEU A 337 27.25 22.37 -2.34
N ASN A 338 26.49 23.32 -2.88
CA ASN A 338 25.62 24.17 -2.09
C ASN A 338 24.33 23.43 -1.75
N VAL A 339 23.82 23.61 -0.53
CA VAL A 339 22.54 23.06 -0.08
C VAL A 339 21.55 24.18 0.23
N TYR A 340 20.38 24.09 -0.39
CA TYR A 340 19.16 24.81 -0.02
C TYR A 340 18.26 23.83 0.74
N TRP A 341 18.01 24.12 2.01
CA TRP A 341 17.22 23.26 2.87
C TRP A 341 15.81 23.81 3.05
N HIS A 342 14.83 23.04 2.61
CA HIS A 342 13.42 23.35 2.66
C HIS A 342 12.74 22.56 3.78
N VAL A 343 12.34 23.25 4.85
CA VAL A 343 11.57 22.64 5.93
C VAL A 343 10.09 22.77 5.63
N ILE A 344 9.43 21.67 5.30
CA ILE A 344 7.99 21.63 5.10
C ILE A 344 7.38 21.15 6.41
N THR A 345 6.37 21.88 6.91
CA THR A 345 5.81 21.61 8.22
C THR A 345 4.30 21.82 8.26
N ALA A 346 3.62 21.00 9.05
CA ALA A 346 2.21 21.15 9.41
C ALA A 346 2.00 22.02 10.67
N GLY A 347 3.06 22.54 11.28
CA GLY A 347 2.99 23.08 12.63
C GLY A 347 4.20 23.86 13.12
N LYS A 348 4.22 24.14 14.42
CA LYS A 348 5.36 24.78 15.08
C LYS A 348 6.18 23.80 15.92
N SER A 349 5.67 22.60 16.17
CA SER A 349 6.36 21.59 16.97
C SER A 349 7.21 20.66 16.12
N LEU A 350 8.21 20.01 16.76
CA LEU A 350 9.03 18.98 16.11
C LEU A 350 8.17 17.85 15.53
N LYS A 351 7.15 17.38 16.26
CA LYS A 351 6.22 16.32 15.80
C LYS A 351 5.46 16.68 14.52
N GLN A 352 5.35 17.97 14.20
CA GLN A 352 4.68 18.48 13.00
C GLN A 352 5.69 18.83 11.89
N GLY A 353 6.94 18.37 11.98
CA GLY A 353 7.98 18.59 10.99
C GLY A 353 8.80 19.86 11.17
N ASN A 354 8.56 20.66 12.21
CA ASN A 354 9.29 21.91 12.41
C ASN A 354 10.66 21.66 13.08
N ILE A 355 11.56 20.98 12.35
CA ILE A 355 12.94 20.69 12.78
C ILE A 355 13.74 21.97 13.00
N SER A 356 14.65 21.98 13.98
CA SER A 356 15.43 23.19 14.29
C SER A 356 16.60 23.40 13.33
N ASP A 357 17.04 24.65 13.16
CA ASP A 357 18.28 24.97 12.42
C ASP A 357 19.51 24.25 13.00
N LYS A 358 19.49 23.95 14.31
CA LYS A 358 20.54 23.16 14.98
C LYS A 358 20.57 21.71 14.45
N GLN A 359 19.42 21.06 14.29
CA GLN A 359 19.34 19.72 13.72
C GLN A 359 19.83 19.70 12.26
N ILE A 360 19.44 20.70 11.47
CA ILE A 360 19.90 20.84 10.08
C ILE A 360 21.41 21.01 10.01
N LYS A 361 21.98 21.93 10.81
CA LYS A 361 23.44 22.14 10.88
C LYS A 361 24.18 20.90 11.37
N ALA A 362 23.62 20.16 12.32
CA ALA A 362 24.19 18.90 12.80
C ALA A 362 24.18 17.83 11.70
N ASN A 363 23.10 17.74 10.92
CA ASN A 363 23.01 16.83 9.78
C ASN A 363 24.06 17.20 8.70
N ILE A 364 24.18 18.48 8.34
CA ILE A 364 25.22 18.96 7.39
C ILE A 364 26.64 18.66 7.90
N ALA A 365 26.89 18.80 9.20
CA ALA A 365 28.18 18.44 9.80
C ALA A 365 28.45 16.93 9.71
N GLN A 366 27.43 16.10 9.99
CA GLN A 366 27.53 14.65 9.88
C GLN A 366 27.77 14.21 8.43
N THR A 367 27.05 14.76 7.46
CA THR A 367 27.26 14.44 6.04
C THR A 367 28.66 14.88 5.57
N ASN A 368 29.17 16.04 6.00
CA ASN A 368 30.57 16.41 5.70
C ASN A 368 31.59 15.45 6.31
N LYS A 369 31.29 14.86 7.48
CA LYS A 369 32.13 13.81 8.07
C LYS A 369 32.08 12.52 7.25
N ASP A 370 30.90 12.10 6.82
CA ASP A 370 30.69 10.88 6.01
C ASP A 370 31.35 11.01 4.63
N TYR A 371 31.24 12.18 4.01
CA TYR A 371 31.82 12.48 2.69
C TYR A 371 33.29 12.92 2.74
N SER A 372 33.96 12.95 3.90
CA SER A 372 35.28 13.58 4.04
C SER A 372 36.36 12.96 3.14
N LYS A 373 36.24 11.66 2.80
CA LYS A 373 37.14 10.93 1.92
C LYS A 373 36.87 11.16 0.42
N THR A 374 35.72 11.73 0.07
CA THR A 374 35.28 11.87 -1.34
C THR A 374 35.92 13.08 -2.04
N GLY A 375 36.37 14.07 -1.27
CA GLY A 375 36.77 15.39 -1.78
C GLY A 375 35.60 16.38 -1.92
N ILE A 376 34.37 15.95 -1.65
CA ILE A 376 33.17 16.79 -1.66
C ILE A 376 33.00 17.48 -0.30
N GLN A 377 32.61 18.75 -0.34
CA GLN A 377 32.21 19.54 0.82
C GLN A 377 30.78 20.05 0.63
N ILE A 378 29.92 19.76 1.60
CA ILE A 378 28.53 20.21 1.60
C ILE A 378 28.44 21.54 2.34
N LYS A 379 27.92 22.56 1.66
CA LYS A 379 27.80 23.93 2.18
C LYS A 379 26.33 24.33 2.26
N LEU A 380 25.79 24.42 3.48
CA LEU A 380 24.44 24.98 3.70
C LEU A 380 24.42 26.47 3.35
N VAL A 381 23.63 26.84 2.33
CA VAL A 381 23.48 28.22 1.86
C VAL A 381 22.26 28.90 2.48
N LYS A 382 21.12 28.20 2.52
CA LYS A 382 19.87 28.76 3.03
C LYS A 382 19.00 27.67 3.66
N ILE A 383 18.32 28.06 4.73
CA ILE A 383 17.16 27.35 5.26
C ILE A 383 15.93 28.23 4.97
N ASP A 384 14.89 27.65 4.41
CA ASP A 384 13.55 28.23 4.43
C ASP A 384 12.54 27.25 5.03
N ARG A 385 11.39 27.81 5.41
CA ARG A 385 10.33 27.08 6.13
C ARG A 385 9.01 27.38 5.47
N THR A 386 8.28 26.33 5.11
CA THR A 386 6.99 26.41 4.45
C THR A 386 5.95 25.71 5.31
N PHE A 387 5.00 26.49 5.81
CA PHE A 387 3.83 25.94 6.49
C PHE A 387 2.84 25.45 5.43
N ASN A 388 2.84 24.15 5.18
CA ASN A 388 1.95 23.50 4.23
C ASN A 388 1.71 22.06 4.68
N GLU A 389 0.59 21.87 5.39
CA GLU A 389 0.20 20.57 5.93
C GLU A 389 -0.08 19.52 4.84
N LEU A 390 -0.60 19.96 3.69
CA LEU A 390 -0.84 19.07 2.54
C LEU A 390 0.48 18.50 2.03
N TRP A 391 1.48 19.35 1.76
CA TRP A 391 2.81 18.89 1.31
C TRP A 391 3.51 18.08 2.40
N PHE A 392 3.42 18.52 3.66
CA PHE A 392 4.06 17.82 4.76
C PHE A 392 3.59 16.36 4.86
N ASN A 393 2.29 16.13 4.74
CA ASN A 393 1.69 14.82 4.96
C ASN A 393 1.60 13.94 3.71
N ASN A 394 1.59 14.50 2.50
CA ASN A 394 1.23 13.74 1.28
C ASN A 394 2.33 13.70 0.20
N VAL A 395 3.48 14.36 0.40
CA VAL A 395 4.60 14.22 -0.54
C VAL A 395 5.19 12.81 -0.44
N THR A 396 5.10 12.07 -1.55
CA THR A 396 5.94 10.92 -1.89
C THR A 396 6.40 11.04 -3.34
N GLU A 397 7.17 10.06 -3.82
CA GLU A 397 7.58 10.00 -5.23
C GLU A 397 6.38 10.10 -6.17
N GLU A 398 6.58 10.86 -7.25
CA GLU A 398 5.62 11.05 -8.35
C GLU A 398 4.24 11.59 -7.95
N THR A 399 4.13 12.17 -6.75
CA THR A 399 2.88 12.83 -6.30
C THR A 399 2.72 14.24 -6.87
N PRO A 400 1.48 14.69 -7.15
CA PRO A 400 1.22 16.09 -7.50
C PRO A 400 1.72 17.09 -6.44
N GLU A 401 1.70 16.69 -5.16
CA GLU A 401 2.22 17.47 -4.05
C GLU A 401 3.73 17.65 -4.12
N GLN A 402 4.47 16.61 -4.50
CA GLN A 402 5.91 16.72 -4.77
C GLN A 402 6.17 17.72 -5.89
N ASP A 403 5.47 17.59 -7.01
CA ASP A 403 5.67 18.45 -8.18
C ASP A 403 5.37 19.92 -7.82
N ALA A 404 4.27 20.16 -7.10
CA ALA A 404 3.92 21.49 -6.62
C ALA A 404 4.97 22.05 -5.64
N MET A 405 5.45 21.22 -4.69
CA MET A 405 6.46 21.60 -3.71
C MET A 405 7.78 21.97 -4.38
N LYS A 406 8.32 21.09 -5.23
CA LYS A 406 9.62 21.30 -5.89
C LYS A 406 9.55 22.46 -6.88
N LYS A 407 8.47 22.58 -7.66
CA LYS A 407 8.24 23.73 -8.56
C LYS A 407 8.21 25.06 -7.81
N ALA A 408 7.66 25.09 -6.60
CA ALA A 408 7.57 26.31 -5.81
C ALA A 408 8.87 26.69 -5.09
N LEU A 409 9.67 25.71 -4.68
CA LEU A 409 10.75 25.92 -3.71
C LEU A 409 12.15 25.74 -4.27
N ARG A 410 12.34 24.94 -5.32
CA ARG A 410 13.65 24.61 -5.87
C ARG A 410 14.46 25.88 -6.20
N LYS A 411 15.75 25.86 -5.85
CA LYS A 411 16.71 26.93 -6.07
C LYS A 411 18.00 26.42 -6.71
N GLY A 412 18.67 27.33 -7.41
CA GLY A 412 19.99 27.07 -7.99
C GLY A 412 19.97 26.27 -9.29
N GLY A 413 21.16 25.84 -9.70
CA GLY A 413 21.41 25.10 -10.94
C GLY A 413 21.78 23.63 -10.71
N PRO A 414 22.46 22.99 -11.68
CA PRO A 414 22.78 21.56 -11.63
C PRO A 414 23.68 21.14 -10.44
N ALA A 415 24.46 22.08 -9.90
CA ALA A 415 25.41 21.87 -8.81
C ALA A 415 24.82 22.18 -7.41
N ASP A 416 23.59 22.67 -7.33
CA ASP A 416 22.92 23.06 -6.10
C ASP A 416 21.93 21.97 -5.66
N ILE A 417 22.12 21.46 -4.45
CA ILE A 417 21.28 20.42 -3.86
C ILE A 417 20.09 21.08 -3.16
N ASN A 418 18.88 20.65 -3.49
CA ASN A 418 17.66 21.04 -2.78
C ASN A 418 17.24 19.87 -1.89
N VAL A 419 17.21 20.09 -0.57
CA VAL A 419 16.84 19.08 0.43
C VAL A 419 15.50 19.45 1.02
N TYR A 420 14.53 18.53 0.97
CA TYR A 420 13.18 18.74 1.48
C TYR A 420 12.94 17.81 2.66
N THR A 421 12.56 18.36 3.82
CA THR A 421 12.12 17.56 4.96
C THR A 421 10.61 17.57 5.05
N VAL A 422 10.00 16.40 4.91
CA VAL A 422 8.54 16.17 5.00
C VAL A 422 8.27 15.03 5.99
N ARG A 423 7.00 14.64 6.18
CA ARG A 423 6.64 13.56 7.09
C ARG A 423 7.16 12.19 6.63
N LEU A 424 7.17 11.93 5.31
CA LEU A 424 7.50 10.63 4.67
C LEU A 424 7.04 9.44 5.52
N GLU A 425 5.78 9.50 5.91
CA GLU A 425 5.10 8.45 6.65
C GLU A 425 3.68 8.47 6.12
N THR A 426 3.58 7.98 4.89
CA THR A 426 2.32 7.76 4.22
C THR A 426 2.03 6.27 4.26
N GLU A 427 0.76 5.94 4.22
CA GLU A 427 0.29 4.55 4.20
C GLU A 427 0.73 3.81 2.93
N SER A 428 1.06 4.54 1.86
CA SER A 428 1.62 4.03 0.59
C SER A 428 3.13 3.76 0.63
N ALA A 429 3.85 4.26 1.63
CA ALA A 429 5.30 4.11 1.76
C ALA A 429 5.71 3.95 3.24
N PRO A 430 5.22 2.90 3.94
CA PRO A 430 5.57 2.67 5.34
C PRO A 430 7.08 2.54 5.48
N HIS A 431 7.65 3.22 6.48
CA HIS A 431 9.10 3.26 6.76
C HIS A 431 10.00 3.84 5.64
N LEU A 432 9.44 4.53 4.65
CA LEU A 432 10.23 5.30 3.68
C LEU A 432 10.99 6.43 4.38
N LEU A 433 12.32 6.36 4.40
CA LEU A 433 13.14 7.35 5.07
C LEU A 433 13.56 8.49 4.14
N GLY A 434 13.63 8.23 2.84
CA GLY A 434 14.02 9.23 1.86
C GLY A 434 14.01 8.69 0.44
N TYR A 435 14.19 9.61 -0.50
CA TYR A 435 14.45 9.33 -1.91
C TYR A 435 15.17 10.50 -2.56
N ALA A 436 15.78 10.27 -3.72
CA ALA A 436 16.55 11.25 -4.47
C ALA A 436 16.39 11.08 -5.98
N THR A 437 16.59 12.18 -6.70
CA THR A 437 16.67 12.15 -8.16
C THR A 437 18.09 11.79 -8.60
N PHE A 438 18.23 10.78 -9.47
CA PHE A 438 19.53 10.38 -10.03
C PHE A 438 20.09 11.46 -10.99
N PRO A 439 21.42 11.57 -11.13
CA PRO A 439 22.06 12.56 -11.99
C PRO A 439 21.55 12.57 -13.44
N ARG A 440 21.32 11.39 -14.02
CA ARG A 440 20.84 11.24 -15.41
C ARG A 440 19.49 11.91 -15.65
N ASP A 441 18.61 11.89 -14.65
CA ASP A 441 17.24 12.40 -14.77
C ASP A 441 17.19 13.93 -14.75
N TYR A 442 18.28 14.59 -14.33
CA TYR A 442 18.37 16.04 -14.22
C TYR A 442 18.03 16.77 -15.52
N ALA A 443 18.60 16.34 -16.65
CA ALA A 443 18.42 17.04 -17.93
C ALA A 443 16.97 17.01 -18.42
N ASN A 444 16.26 15.91 -18.16
CA ASN A 444 14.87 15.72 -18.59
C ASN A 444 13.88 16.48 -17.72
N ASN A 445 14.12 16.53 -16.41
CA ASN A 445 13.25 17.25 -15.48
C ASN A 445 14.06 17.95 -14.38
N PRO A 446 14.73 19.08 -14.69
CA PRO A 446 15.51 19.82 -13.70
C PRO A 446 14.68 20.27 -12.50
N GLN A 447 13.37 20.47 -12.67
CA GLN A 447 12.49 20.94 -11.60
C GLN A 447 12.24 19.87 -10.54
N ASN A 448 12.27 18.58 -10.92
CA ASN A 448 12.10 17.48 -9.96
C ASN A 448 13.40 17.14 -9.21
N ASP A 449 14.55 17.66 -9.63
CA ASP A 449 15.83 17.33 -9.00
C ASP A 449 15.93 17.77 -7.54
N GLY A 450 16.40 16.86 -6.69
CA GLY A 450 16.64 17.10 -5.26
C GLY A 450 16.62 15.82 -4.43
N VAL A 451 16.67 16.01 -3.12
CA VAL A 451 16.63 14.94 -2.11
C VAL A 451 15.47 15.22 -1.15
N VAL A 452 14.62 14.23 -0.91
CA VAL A 452 13.51 14.33 0.05
C VAL A 452 13.75 13.32 1.16
N ILE A 453 13.69 13.76 2.42
CA ILE A 453 13.97 12.92 3.59
C ILE A 453 12.92 13.10 4.68
N LYS A 454 12.71 12.02 5.44
CA LYS A 454 11.83 11.99 6.61
C LYS A 454 12.43 12.89 7.69
N TYR A 455 11.69 13.90 8.14
CA TYR A 455 12.20 14.91 9.07
C TYR A 455 12.73 14.33 10.41
N SER A 456 12.21 13.18 10.84
CA SER A 456 12.59 12.52 12.09
C SER A 456 13.93 11.78 12.04
N THR A 457 14.56 11.67 10.86
CA THR A 457 15.87 10.98 10.66
C THR A 457 17.10 11.85 10.90
N LEU A 458 16.90 13.16 11.11
CA LEU A 458 18.01 14.07 11.41
C LEU A 458 18.60 13.78 12.81
N PRO A 459 19.88 14.13 13.08
CA PRO A 459 20.47 14.09 14.42
C PRO A 459 19.56 14.68 15.49
N GLY A 460 19.24 13.89 16.51
CA GLY A 460 18.33 14.29 17.60
C GLY A 460 16.84 14.20 17.23
N GLY A 461 16.50 13.60 16.10
CA GLY A 461 15.15 13.24 15.71
C GLY A 461 14.66 11.94 16.38
N THR A 462 13.40 11.59 16.13
CA THR A 462 12.71 10.48 16.81
C THR A 462 12.79 9.15 16.07
N GLU A 463 13.34 9.11 14.86
CA GLU A 463 13.39 7.90 14.02
C GLU A 463 14.56 6.99 14.39
N ALA A 464 14.72 6.60 15.65
CA ALA A 464 15.75 5.62 16.01
C ALA A 464 15.41 4.25 15.39
N PRO A 465 16.39 3.49 14.85
CA PRO A 465 17.84 3.71 14.88
C PRO A 465 18.40 4.60 13.74
N TYR A 466 17.54 5.21 12.91
CA TYR A 466 17.88 6.02 11.73
C TYR A 466 17.95 7.54 11.97
N ASN A 467 18.29 7.96 13.18
CA ASN A 467 18.24 9.36 13.62
C ASN A 467 19.62 9.98 13.86
N GLN A 468 20.68 9.46 13.22
CA GLN A 468 22.02 10.04 13.26
C GLN A 468 22.37 10.81 11.99
N GLY A 469 21.43 10.92 11.05
CA GLY A 469 21.57 11.69 9.82
C GLY A 469 22.08 10.90 8.62
N LYS A 470 22.23 9.57 8.72
CA LYS A 470 22.74 8.76 7.61
C LYS A 470 21.73 8.62 6.47
N THR A 471 20.45 8.84 6.73
CA THR A 471 19.44 8.93 5.66
C THR A 471 19.79 10.00 4.63
N PHE A 472 20.20 11.21 5.05
CA PHE A 472 20.63 12.22 4.08
C PHE A 472 21.93 11.83 3.36
N THR A 473 22.88 11.23 4.08
CA THR A 473 24.11 10.68 3.49
C THR A 473 23.81 9.65 2.40
N HIS A 474 22.86 8.73 2.65
CA HIS A 474 22.42 7.70 1.71
C HIS A 474 21.73 8.30 0.48
N GLU A 475 20.71 9.15 0.68
CA GLU A 475 19.99 9.75 -0.45
C GLU A 475 20.86 10.70 -1.28
N LEU A 476 21.81 11.38 -0.65
CA LEU A 476 22.82 12.15 -1.37
C LEU A 476 23.71 11.24 -2.23
N GLY A 477 23.98 10.01 -1.81
CA GLY A 477 24.69 9.01 -2.61
C GLY A 477 23.97 8.71 -3.93
N HIS A 478 22.65 8.53 -3.89
CA HIS A 478 21.81 8.37 -5.08
C HIS A 478 21.78 9.62 -5.96
N TRP A 479 21.65 10.81 -5.36
CA TRP A 479 21.71 12.09 -6.09
C TRP A 479 23.05 12.30 -6.82
N LEU A 480 24.12 11.66 -6.31
CA LEU A 480 25.47 11.62 -6.87
C LEU A 480 25.73 10.39 -7.76
N GLY A 481 24.75 9.51 -7.96
CA GLY A 481 24.77 8.41 -8.93
C GLY A 481 25.25 7.05 -8.41
N LEU A 482 25.18 6.81 -7.10
CA LEU A 482 25.39 5.48 -6.52
C LEU A 482 24.10 4.66 -6.47
N TYR A 483 24.21 3.35 -6.68
CA TYR A 483 23.14 2.37 -6.48
C TYR A 483 23.28 1.68 -5.11
N HIS A 484 22.28 0.89 -4.74
CA HIS A 484 22.35 0.03 -3.57
C HIS A 484 23.36 -1.12 -3.80
N PRO A 485 24.15 -1.58 -2.81
CA PRO A 485 25.06 -2.71 -2.99
C PRO A 485 24.35 -4.02 -3.38
N PHE A 486 23.10 -4.16 -2.94
CA PHE A 486 22.21 -5.28 -3.25
C PHE A 486 21.40 -5.08 -4.55
N GLU A 487 21.78 -4.13 -5.40
CA GLU A 487 21.11 -3.88 -6.67
C GLU A 487 21.08 -5.14 -7.55
N GLY A 488 19.90 -5.42 -8.13
CA GLY A 488 19.63 -6.65 -8.88
C GLY A 488 19.36 -7.89 -8.03
N GLU A 489 19.44 -7.79 -6.70
CA GLU A 489 19.02 -8.81 -5.72
C GLU A 489 19.58 -10.22 -5.98
N SER A 490 20.85 -10.28 -6.39
CA SER A 490 21.48 -11.49 -6.92
C SER A 490 22.95 -11.58 -6.52
N CYS A 491 23.50 -12.80 -6.47
CA CYS A 491 24.94 -13.03 -6.35
C CYS A 491 25.67 -13.08 -7.70
N SER A 492 25.01 -12.59 -8.75
CA SER A 492 25.49 -12.62 -10.12
C SER A 492 25.06 -11.35 -10.83
N GLY A 493 25.78 -10.99 -11.90
CA GLY A 493 25.57 -9.73 -12.60
C GLY A 493 26.49 -8.61 -12.07
N PRO A 494 26.17 -7.36 -12.41
CA PRO A 494 27.05 -6.21 -12.14
C PRO A 494 26.88 -5.60 -10.74
N GLY A 495 25.90 -6.04 -9.94
CA GLY A 495 25.58 -5.46 -8.64
C GLY A 495 25.30 -3.96 -8.73
N ASP A 496 25.95 -3.16 -7.88
CA ASP A 496 25.85 -1.70 -7.87
C ASP A 496 26.69 -1.00 -8.96
N TYR A 497 27.28 -1.77 -9.89
CA TYR A 497 28.20 -1.31 -10.92
C TYR A 497 29.48 -0.65 -10.36
N VAL A 498 29.92 -1.12 -9.17
CA VAL A 498 31.18 -0.72 -8.55
C VAL A 498 31.98 -1.96 -8.14
N ASP A 499 33.06 -2.24 -8.87
CA ASP A 499 33.88 -3.46 -8.72
C ASP A 499 34.44 -3.72 -7.31
N ASP A 500 34.64 -2.69 -6.48
CA ASP A 500 35.19 -2.82 -5.12
C ASP A 500 34.12 -2.82 -4.02
N THR A 501 32.84 -2.82 -4.37
CA THR A 501 31.74 -3.14 -3.46
C THR A 501 31.49 -4.65 -3.50
N PRO A 502 31.64 -5.39 -2.38
CA PRO A 502 31.26 -6.80 -2.32
C PRO A 502 29.80 -7.03 -2.76
N GLN A 503 29.56 -8.13 -3.48
CA GLN A 503 28.22 -8.47 -3.96
C GLN A 503 27.30 -8.85 -2.81
N GLU A 504 26.08 -8.31 -2.82
CA GLU A 504 25.07 -8.56 -1.81
C GLU A 504 23.76 -8.99 -2.50
N LYS A 505 23.10 -10.04 -2.00
CA LYS A 505 21.86 -10.54 -2.61
C LYS A 505 20.61 -9.81 -2.12
N SER A 506 20.64 -9.30 -0.90
CA SER A 506 19.52 -8.58 -0.29
C SER A 506 20.06 -7.59 0.72
N SER A 507 19.33 -6.52 0.96
CA SER A 507 19.77 -5.48 1.90
C SER A 507 19.95 -6.00 3.34
N ALA A 508 20.92 -5.44 4.05
CA ALA A 508 21.10 -5.71 5.46
C ALA A 508 20.12 -4.88 6.33
N SER A 509 19.91 -5.32 7.56
CA SER A 509 19.17 -4.58 8.58
C SER A 509 19.90 -4.68 9.91
N GLY A 510 19.73 -3.68 10.79
CA GLY A 510 20.49 -3.64 12.02
C GLY A 510 21.99 -3.50 11.78
N CYS A 511 22.77 -4.24 12.56
CA CYS A 511 24.22 -4.31 12.50
C CYS A 511 24.65 -5.78 12.37
N ASP A 512 24.28 -6.41 11.24
CA ASP A 512 24.43 -7.85 11.04
C ASP A 512 25.88 -8.26 10.76
N TYR A 513 26.72 -8.24 11.80
CA TYR A 513 28.15 -8.47 11.68
C TYR A 513 28.48 -9.83 11.08
N GLY A 514 29.19 -9.80 9.96
CA GLY A 514 29.71 -10.99 9.32
C GLY A 514 28.76 -11.66 8.35
N ARG A 515 27.60 -11.04 8.06
CA ARG A 515 26.66 -11.41 7.01
C ARG A 515 27.34 -11.58 5.66
N ASP A 516 26.97 -12.64 4.96
CA ASP A 516 27.51 -13.00 3.65
C ASP A 516 26.43 -13.78 2.88
N THR A 517 25.61 -13.05 2.16
CA THR A 517 24.55 -13.60 1.31
C THR A 517 25.09 -14.21 0.02
N CYS A 518 26.33 -13.87 -0.34
CA CYS A 518 27.00 -14.31 -1.56
C CYS A 518 28.36 -14.99 -1.28
N PRO A 519 28.39 -16.13 -0.56
CA PRO A 519 29.63 -16.74 -0.04
C PRO A 519 30.55 -17.33 -1.12
N LYS A 520 30.10 -17.33 -2.38
CA LYS A 520 30.89 -17.74 -3.55
C LYS A 520 31.55 -16.56 -4.26
N GLN A 521 31.19 -15.33 -3.87
CA GLN A 521 31.79 -14.10 -4.37
C GLN A 521 32.86 -13.58 -3.39
N PRO A 522 33.81 -12.75 -3.83
CA PRO A 522 34.79 -12.17 -2.94
C PRO A 522 34.18 -11.15 -1.96
N GLY A 523 34.55 -11.23 -0.69
CA GLY A 523 34.13 -10.29 0.35
C GLY A 523 32.89 -10.76 1.11
N LYS A 524 32.56 -10.04 2.19
CA LYS A 524 31.32 -10.19 2.95
C LYS A 524 30.36 -9.08 2.55
N ASP A 525 29.07 -9.23 2.90
CA ASP A 525 28.08 -8.20 2.62
C ASP A 525 28.53 -6.86 3.21
N PRO A 526 28.39 -5.75 2.46
CA PRO A 526 28.97 -4.47 2.82
C PRO A 526 28.11 -3.68 3.82
N ILE A 527 27.80 -4.29 4.98
CA ILE A 527 26.91 -3.74 6.03
C ILE A 527 27.34 -2.37 6.59
N HIS A 528 28.58 -1.95 6.34
CA HIS A 528 29.13 -0.67 6.76
C HIS A 528 29.05 0.42 5.68
N ASN A 529 28.61 0.06 4.46
CA ASN A 529 28.51 0.94 3.33
C ASN A 529 27.31 1.87 3.47
N PHE A 530 27.49 3.18 3.27
CA PHE A 530 26.39 4.16 3.37
C PHE A 530 25.21 3.88 2.44
N MET A 531 25.42 3.11 1.36
CA MET A 531 24.38 2.73 0.41
C MET A 531 23.61 1.46 0.81
N ASP A 532 23.89 0.84 1.96
CA ASP A 532 23.10 -0.29 2.47
C ASP A 532 21.96 0.19 3.42
N TYR A 533 21.07 -0.70 3.86
CA TYR A 533 19.92 -0.46 4.73
C TYR A 533 20.19 -0.74 6.21
N SER A 534 21.45 -1.04 6.57
CA SER A 534 21.91 -1.14 7.95
C SER A 534 21.58 0.12 8.79
N ASP A 535 21.55 -0.06 10.10
CA ASP A 535 21.28 1.00 11.07
C ASP A 535 22.34 2.10 11.01
N ASP A 536 21.96 3.36 11.29
CA ASP A 536 22.85 4.51 11.15
C ASP A 536 24.20 4.35 11.89
N VAL A 537 24.19 3.64 13.02
CA VAL A 537 25.39 3.40 13.84
C VAL A 537 26.43 2.52 13.13
N CYS A 538 25.99 1.69 12.19
CA CYS A 538 26.84 0.76 11.45
C CYS A 538 27.31 1.30 10.09
N LEU A 539 26.64 2.33 9.57
CA LEU A 539 27.02 2.98 8.31
C LEU A 539 28.21 3.95 8.50
N THR A 540 29.35 3.63 7.89
CA THR A 540 30.62 4.35 8.13
C THR A 540 31.44 4.69 6.89
N GLU A 541 31.17 4.11 5.72
CA GLU A 541 32.05 4.32 4.56
C GLU A 541 31.39 4.25 3.17
N PHE A 542 32.11 4.86 2.21
CA PHE A 542 32.02 4.58 0.78
C PHE A 542 33.30 3.87 0.35
N THR A 543 33.21 3.00 -0.66
CA THR A 543 34.40 2.39 -1.29
C THR A 543 35.15 3.40 -2.16
N LYS A 544 36.36 3.03 -2.61
CA LYS A 544 37.13 3.89 -3.53
C LYS A 544 36.46 3.95 -4.90
N GLY A 545 35.88 2.85 -5.36
CA GLY A 545 35.12 2.76 -6.59
C GLY A 545 33.86 3.64 -6.54
N GLN A 546 33.13 3.65 -5.43
CA GLN A 546 31.97 4.53 -5.25
C GLN A 546 32.38 6.01 -5.29
N ILE A 547 33.48 6.38 -4.60
CA ILE A 547 34.03 7.74 -4.66
C ILE A 547 34.39 8.13 -6.11
N LYS A 548 35.02 7.22 -6.86
CA LYS A 548 35.36 7.45 -8.27
C LYS A 548 34.09 7.63 -9.10
N ARG A 549 33.09 6.76 -8.94
CA ARG A 549 31.79 6.81 -9.64
C ARG A 549 31.07 8.13 -9.41
N ILE A 550 30.99 8.61 -8.15
CA ILE A 550 30.43 9.92 -7.80
C ILE A 550 31.04 11.04 -8.67
N LYS A 551 32.37 11.09 -8.78
CA LYS A 551 33.07 12.14 -9.54
C LYS A 551 32.71 12.11 -11.02
N TYR A 552 32.69 10.93 -11.64
CA TYR A 552 32.25 10.82 -13.04
C TYR A 552 30.79 11.24 -13.21
N GLN A 553 29.90 10.78 -12.34
CA GLN A 553 28.46 11.04 -12.43
C GLN A 553 28.16 12.55 -12.35
N ILE A 554 28.69 13.26 -11.35
CA ILE A 554 28.45 14.71 -11.24
C ILE A 554 29.17 15.52 -12.32
N ARG A 555 30.34 15.07 -12.79
CA ARG A 555 31.03 15.78 -13.87
C ARG A 555 30.28 15.66 -15.19
N THR A 556 29.77 14.46 -15.49
CA THR A 556 29.03 14.14 -16.72
C THR A 556 27.65 14.80 -16.74
N TYR A 557 26.85 14.63 -15.70
CA TYR A 557 25.45 15.04 -15.74
C TYR A 557 25.17 16.42 -15.15
N ARG A 558 26.06 16.90 -14.26
CA ARG A 558 25.89 18.18 -13.57
C ARG A 558 26.96 19.20 -13.90
N GLY A 559 27.98 18.82 -14.68
CA GLY A 559 29.08 19.71 -15.08
C GLY A 559 29.98 20.15 -13.90
N VAL A 560 29.92 19.46 -12.77
CA VAL A 560 30.65 19.84 -11.55
C VAL A 560 32.09 19.33 -11.61
N LYS A 561 33.06 20.23 -11.44
CA LYS A 561 34.50 19.91 -11.45
C LYS A 561 34.93 19.24 -10.14
N CYS A 562 35.81 18.22 -10.25
CA CYS A 562 36.11 17.25 -9.18
C CYS A 562 37.58 17.13 -8.76
#